data_AF-A0A9X2HRT9-F1
#
_entry.id   AF-A0A9X2HRT9-F1
#
_cell.length_a   1.000
_cell.length_b   1.000
_cell.length_c   1.000
_cell.angle_alpha   90.00
_cell.angle_beta   90.00
_cell.angle_gamma   90.00
#
_symmetry.space_group_name_H-M   'P 1'
#
loop_
_entity.id
_entity.type
_entity.pdbx_description
1 polymer ?
#
loop_
_entity_poly.entity_id
_entity_poly.type
_entity_poly.pdbx_seq_one_letter_code
_entity_poly.pdbx_strand_id
1 'polypeptide(L)'
;MFEDLAERGFQIEFHSHATAILSVDFPDAIGELGAALGALSIPIEEIIGSGGGETKGTQRLRRALAELGWHKVNFTIEKRINGVQRESISHEVDHVRTFPDGRVIALEIEWNNKDPFFDRDLENFKRLHAEGAISVGVIVTRGSSLQDDMVQLVRRFATERGLESGEDLGSLGLTPTPRQKADVARRMRAGGATFADAWSLSFVKDKYGAATTHWRKLEDRVHRGVGNPCPLLLIGLPSTIVTFDEHLDVGAIAEGEEEQEILAEPTPLPPVTQP
;
A
#
# COMPACT_ATOMS: atom_id res chain seq x y z
N MET A 1 11.94 17.40 -9.79
CA MET A 1 12.12 16.19 -8.94
C MET A 1 11.01 15.21 -9.30
N PHE A 2 11.33 13.93 -9.58
CA PHE A 2 10.34 12.91 -10.01
C PHE A 2 9.49 13.28 -11.24
N GLU A 3 10.03 14.09 -12.16
CA GLU A 3 9.30 14.53 -13.38
C GLU A 3 8.89 13.33 -14.25
N ASP A 4 9.81 12.40 -14.50
CA ASP A 4 9.53 11.17 -15.26
C ASP A 4 8.40 10.33 -14.64
N LEU A 5 8.29 10.29 -13.30
CA LEU A 5 7.18 9.58 -12.64
C LEU A 5 5.87 10.33 -12.83
N ALA A 6 5.89 11.66 -12.67
CA ALA A 6 4.69 12.49 -12.87
C ALA A 6 4.17 12.39 -14.32
N GLU A 7 5.05 12.38 -15.33
CA GLU A 7 4.69 12.17 -16.74
C GLU A 7 4.04 10.80 -16.99
N ARG A 8 4.43 9.80 -16.21
CA ARG A 8 3.83 8.46 -16.21
C ARG A 8 2.54 8.36 -15.38
N GLY A 9 2.10 9.46 -14.79
CA GLY A 9 0.85 9.58 -14.07
C GLY A 9 0.95 9.44 -12.55
N PHE A 10 2.14 9.21 -11.98
CA PHE A 10 2.28 9.12 -10.53
C PHE A 10 1.87 10.44 -9.88
N GLN A 11 1.11 10.34 -8.80
CA GLN A 11 0.72 11.50 -8.01
C GLN A 11 1.81 11.77 -6.97
N ILE A 12 2.46 12.93 -7.04
CA ILE A 12 3.58 13.29 -6.16
C ILE A 12 3.23 14.56 -5.39
N GLU A 13 3.25 14.49 -4.07
CA GLU A 13 3.05 15.65 -3.21
C GLU A 13 4.11 15.78 -2.13
N PHE A 14 4.44 17.02 -1.80
CA PHE A 14 5.40 17.38 -0.78
C PHE A 14 4.73 18.26 0.27
N HIS A 15 4.95 17.93 1.54
CA HIS A 15 4.42 18.66 2.68
C HIS A 15 5.54 19.06 3.64
N SER A 16 5.31 20.11 4.44
CA SER A 16 6.22 20.54 5.52
C SER A 16 7.69 20.69 5.08
N HIS A 17 7.91 21.40 3.96
CA HIS A 17 9.24 21.69 3.37
C HIS A 17 10.03 20.48 2.84
N ALA A 18 9.41 19.31 2.68
CA ALA A 18 10.06 18.11 2.16
C ALA A 18 10.80 18.33 0.83
N THR A 19 10.29 19.19 -0.07
CA THR A 19 10.97 19.51 -1.34
C THR A 19 12.38 20.08 -1.12
N ALA A 20 12.53 21.03 -0.20
CA ALA A 20 13.81 21.69 0.06
C ALA A 20 14.81 20.71 0.67
N ILE A 21 14.35 19.90 1.64
CA ILE A 21 15.16 18.88 2.29
C ILE A 21 15.59 17.83 1.26
N LEU A 22 14.66 17.20 0.57
CA LEU A 22 14.98 16.11 -0.37
C LEU A 22 15.91 16.56 -1.51
N SER A 23 15.66 17.72 -2.10
CA SER A 23 16.42 18.17 -3.27
C SER A 23 17.87 18.53 -2.98
N VAL A 24 18.18 18.99 -1.76
CA VAL A 24 19.52 19.39 -1.37
C VAL A 24 20.24 18.26 -0.64
N ASP A 25 19.55 17.66 0.32
CA ASP A 25 20.16 16.73 1.25
C ASP A 25 20.12 15.27 0.77
N PHE A 26 19.12 14.90 -0.05
CA PHE A 26 18.86 13.50 -0.41
C PHE A 26 18.69 13.25 -1.92
N PRO A 27 19.59 13.75 -2.79
CA PRO A 27 19.51 13.48 -4.24
C PRO A 27 19.62 11.99 -4.57
N ASP A 28 20.42 11.23 -3.81
CA ASP A 28 20.56 9.78 -4.01
C ASP A 28 19.25 9.05 -3.70
N ALA A 29 18.55 9.42 -2.61
CA ALA A 29 17.25 8.84 -2.28
C ALA A 29 16.22 9.11 -3.38
N ILE A 30 16.23 10.31 -3.96
CA ILE A 30 15.35 10.65 -5.09
C ILE A 30 15.63 9.74 -6.28
N GLY A 31 16.90 9.51 -6.61
CA GLY A 31 17.30 8.58 -7.66
C GLY A 31 16.88 7.14 -7.40
N GLU A 32 17.13 6.64 -6.19
CA GLU A 32 16.77 5.29 -5.73
C GLU A 32 15.25 5.07 -5.80
N LEU A 33 14.45 5.99 -5.23
CA LEU A 33 12.98 5.93 -5.28
C LEU A 33 12.45 6.06 -6.71
N GLY A 34 13.03 6.96 -7.50
CA GLY A 34 12.68 7.17 -8.90
C GLY A 34 12.87 5.91 -9.75
N ALA A 35 14.00 5.23 -9.57
CA ALA A 35 14.30 3.98 -10.26
C ALA A 35 13.37 2.84 -9.80
N ALA A 36 13.19 2.66 -8.50
CA ALA A 36 12.36 1.58 -7.95
C ALA A 36 10.88 1.72 -8.34
N LEU A 37 10.30 2.92 -8.20
CA LEU A 37 8.94 3.21 -8.61
C LEU A 37 8.79 3.21 -10.13
N GLY A 38 9.82 3.67 -10.84
CA GLY A 38 9.85 3.68 -12.29
C GLY A 38 9.84 2.28 -12.90
N ALA A 39 10.36 1.27 -12.22
CA ALA A 39 10.32 -0.11 -12.69
C ALA A 39 9.02 -0.84 -12.32
N LEU A 40 8.12 -0.22 -11.55
CA LEU A 40 6.93 -0.89 -11.04
C LEU A 40 5.89 -1.14 -12.14
N SER A 41 5.44 -2.39 -12.22
CA SER A 41 4.24 -2.83 -12.94
C SER A 41 3.43 -3.79 -12.07
N ILE A 42 2.11 -3.77 -12.24
CA ILE A 42 1.17 -4.66 -11.54
C ILE A 42 0.28 -5.33 -12.58
N PRO A 43 0.54 -6.59 -12.96
CA PRO A 43 -0.37 -7.37 -13.78
C PRO A 43 -1.78 -7.38 -13.19
N ILE A 44 -2.80 -7.24 -14.04
CA ILE A 44 -4.19 -7.23 -13.60
C ILE A 44 -4.56 -8.51 -12.85
N GLU A 45 -3.98 -9.66 -13.23
CA GLU A 45 -4.14 -10.93 -12.52
C GLU A 45 -3.70 -10.85 -11.05
N GLU A 46 -2.68 -10.04 -10.74
CA GLU A 46 -2.29 -9.78 -9.35
C GLU A 46 -3.37 -8.98 -8.63
N ILE A 47 -3.97 -7.96 -9.24
CA ILE A 47 -5.09 -7.23 -8.60
C ILE A 47 -6.30 -8.15 -8.36
N ILE A 48 -6.56 -9.08 -9.27
CA ILE A 48 -7.68 -10.03 -9.16
C ILE A 48 -7.42 -11.10 -8.09
N GLY A 49 -6.25 -11.74 -8.19
CA GLY A 49 -5.85 -12.85 -7.33
C GLY A 49 -5.47 -12.42 -5.92
N SER A 50 -4.90 -11.22 -5.76
CA SER A 50 -4.41 -10.76 -4.45
C SER A 50 -5.53 -10.32 -3.49
N GLY A 51 -5.26 -10.44 -2.21
CA GLY A 51 -6.10 -10.23 -1.05
C GLY A 51 -5.90 -8.85 -0.42
N GLY A 52 -6.39 -8.69 0.81
CA GLY A 52 -6.52 -7.38 1.45
C GLY A 52 -5.20 -6.70 1.88
N GLY A 53 -4.10 -7.44 1.99
CA GLY A 53 -2.85 -6.91 2.59
C GLY A 53 -1.81 -6.41 1.60
N GLU A 54 -1.54 -7.15 0.51
CA GLU A 54 -0.41 -6.88 -0.39
C GLU A 54 -0.64 -7.53 -1.77
N THR A 55 0.05 -7.06 -2.82
CA THR A 55 0.16 -7.76 -4.12
C THR A 55 1.61 -8.20 -4.40
N LYS A 56 1.81 -9.16 -5.30
CA LYS A 56 3.17 -9.52 -5.77
C LYS A 56 3.92 -8.32 -6.34
N GLY A 57 3.24 -7.37 -6.98
CA GLY A 57 3.80 -6.11 -7.44
C GLY A 57 4.38 -5.24 -6.33
N THR A 58 3.67 -5.07 -5.22
CA THR A 58 4.21 -4.33 -4.08
C THR A 58 5.36 -5.09 -3.41
N GLN A 59 5.35 -6.42 -3.39
CA GLN A 59 6.50 -7.22 -2.94
C GLN A 59 7.74 -7.03 -3.83
N ARG A 60 7.56 -6.85 -5.15
CA ARG A 60 8.66 -6.50 -6.05
C ARG A 60 9.24 -5.13 -5.70
N LEU A 61 8.39 -4.14 -5.41
CA LEU A 61 8.84 -2.81 -4.98
C LEU A 61 9.63 -2.89 -3.65
N ARG A 62 9.12 -3.62 -2.66
CA ARG A 62 9.81 -3.84 -1.37
C ARG A 62 11.21 -4.44 -1.55
N ARG A 63 11.31 -5.48 -2.39
CA ARG A 63 12.59 -6.13 -2.71
C ARG A 63 13.56 -5.19 -3.41
N ALA A 64 13.09 -4.44 -4.41
CA ALA A 64 13.91 -3.46 -5.11
C ALA A 64 14.45 -2.38 -4.15
N LEU A 65 13.60 -1.88 -3.23
CA LEU A 65 14.03 -0.94 -2.19
C LEU A 65 15.07 -1.58 -1.24
N ALA A 66 14.84 -2.82 -0.80
CA ALA A 66 15.80 -3.53 0.06
C ALA A 66 17.17 -3.73 -0.61
N GLU A 67 17.20 -4.03 -1.90
CA GLU A 67 18.43 -4.15 -2.69
C GLU A 67 19.16 -2.80 -2.82
N LEU A 68 18.42 -1.69 -2.78
CA LEU A 68 18.96 -0.32 -2.74
C LEU A 68 19.34 0.15 -1.33
N GLY A 69 19.27 -0.73 -0.32
CA GLY A 69 19.67 -0.43 1.05
C GLY A 69 18.58 0.17 1.92
N TRP A 70 17.31 0.07 1.51
CA TRP A 70 16.16 0.46 2.32
C TRP A 70 15.71 -0.75 3.14
N HIS A 71 16.08 -0.76 4.41
CA HIS A 71 15.88 -1.93 5.27
C HIS A 71 14.83 -1.68 6.35
N LYS A 72 14.20 -2.76 6.79
CA LYS A 72 13.28 -2.75 7.93
C LYS A 72 14.04 -2.38 9.20
N VAL A 73 13.49 -1.44 9.97
CA VAL A 73 14.08 -0.98 11.24
C VAL A 73 13.01 -0.87 12.31
N ASN A 74 13.30 -1.41 13.49
CA ASN A 74 12.50 -1.17 14.68
C ASN A 74 13.07 0.01 15.46
N PHE A 75 12.35 1.13 15.46
CA PHE A 75 12.69 2.30 16.25
C PHE A 75 12.15 2.14 17.66
N THR A 76 13.04 2.19 18.65
CA THR A 76 12.67 2.24 20.07
C THR A 76 12.96 3.62 20.63
N ILE A 77 11.93 4.28 21.16
CA ILE A 77 12.05 5.56 21.86
C ILE A 77 11.80 5.31 23.36
N GLU A 78 12.79 5.59 24.19
CA GLU A 78 12.70 5.48 25.64
C GLU A 78 12.77 6.85 26.32
N LYS A 79 11.77 7.16 27.15
CA LYS A 79 11.79 8.35 27.99
C LYS A 79 12.18 7.98 29.42
N ARG A 80 13.31 8.51 29.88
CA ARG A 80 13.83 8.31 31.25
C ARG A 80 13.82 9.63 32.02
N ILE A 81 13.32 9.60 33.26
CA ILE A 81 13.35 10.75 34.18
C ILE A 81 14.17 10.34 35.41
N ASN A 82 15.30 11.02 35.65
CA ASN A 82 16.24 10.70 36.73
C ASN A 82 16.69 9.22 36.72
N GLY A 83 16.93 8.67 35.54
CA GLY A 83 17.33 7.26 35.34
C GLY A 83 16.18 6.25 35.41
N VAL A 84 14.97 6.68 35.79
CA VAL A 84 13.79 5.80 35.83
C VAL A 84 13.05 5.87 34.50
N GLN A 85 12.92 4.73 33.82
CA GLN A 85 12.13 4.62 32.60
C GLN A 85 10.66 4.89 32.90
N ARG A 86 10.04 5.79 32.13
CA ARG A 86 8.64 6.18 32.27
C ARG A 86 7.79 5.68 31.11
N GLU A 87 8.37 5.60 29.92
CA GLU A 87 7.69 5.20 28.70
C GLU A 87 8.71 4.54 27.76
N SER A 88 8.25 3.49 27.08
CA SER A 88 8.97 2.85 25.98
C SER A 88 7.95 2.60 24.87
N ILE A 89 8.24 3.10 23.68
CA ILE A 89 7.42 2.89 22.50
C ILE A 89 8.33 2.38 21.40
N SER A 90 7.97 1.24 20.82
CA SER A 90 8.62 0.68 19.65
C SER A 90 7.68 0.72 18.46
N HIS A 91 8.17 1.18 17.31
CA HIS A 91 7.47 1.06 16.04
C HIS A 91 8.43 0.53 14.98
N GLU A 92 7.96 -0.46 14.23
CA GLU A 92 8.64 -0.93 13.06
C GLU A 92 8.31 -0.03 11.87
N VAL A 93 9.34 0.29 11.07
CA VAL A 93 9.18 0.92 9.76
C VAL A 93 9.76 -0.02 8.72
N ASP A 94 8.99 -0.29 7.68
CA ASP A 94 9.35 -1.34 6.71
C ASP A 94 10.56 -0.98 5.84
N HIS A 95 10.73 0.30 5.49
CA HIS A 95 11.81 0.76 4.60
C HIS A 95 12.48 1.99 5.16
N VAL A 96 13.70 1.84 5.65
CA VAL A 96 14.50 2.92 6.21
C VAL A 96 15.83 3.01 5.48
N ARG A 97 16.16 4.21 5.02
CA ARG A 97 17.42 4.54 4.38
C ARG A 97 18.24 5.44 5.27
N THR A 98 19.37 4.92 5.77
CA THR A 98 20.35 5.67 6.55
C THR A 98 21.55 6.05 5.68
N PHE A 99 21.91 7.33 5.69
CA PHE A 99 23.03 7.88 4.94
C PHE A 99 24.31 7.95 5.78
N PRO A 100 25.51 8.04 5.17
CA PRO A 100 26.79 8.00 5.89
C PRO A 100 26.97 9.06 6.98
N ASP A 101 26.29 10.20 6.87
CA ASP A 101 26.30 11.29 7.85
C ASP A 101 25.21 11.18 8.92
N GLY A 102 24.49 10.05 8.95
CA GLY A 102 23.48 9.76 9.96
C GLY A 102 22.09 10.31 9.66
N ARG A 103 21.88 11.01 8.54
CA ARG A 103 20.54 11.40 8.08
C ARG A 103 19.73 10.17 7.65
N VAL A 104 18.41 10.21 7.86
CA VAL A 104 17.54 9.04 7.68
C VAL A 104 16.24 9.42 6.97
N ILE A 105 15.80 8.60 6.02
CA ILE A 105 14.45 8.64 5.45
C ILE A 105 13.71 7.36 5.86
N ALA A 106 12.47 7.52 6.29
CA ALA A 106 11.55 6.41 6.58
C ALA A 106 10.46 6.36 5.51
N LEU A 107 10.11 5.16 5.05
CA LEU A 107 9.13 4.93 4.00
C LEU A 107 8.19 3.77 4.37
N GLU A 108 6.90 4.01 4.18
CA GLU A 108 5.84 3.00 4.28
C GLU A 108 5.12 2.79 2.94
N ILE A 109 4.84 1.52 2.63
CA ILE A 109 4.05 1.13 1.45
C ILE A 109 2.70 0.64 1.92
N GLU A 110 1.67 1.45 1.68
CA GLU A 110 0.29 1.22 2.08
C GLU A 110 -0.57 0.86 0.86
N TRP A 111 -0.66 -0.43 0.54
CA TRP A 111 -1.36 -0.92 -0.65
C TRP A 111 -2.87 -1.01 -0.46
N ASN A 112 -3.34 -1.81 0.50
CA ASN A 112 -4.77 -2.10 0.66
C ASN A 112 -5.19 -2.38 2.11
N ASN A 113 -4.32 -2.02 3.06
CA ASN A 113 -4.54 -2.19 4.50
C ASN A 113 -5.79 -1.47 4.99
N LYS A 114 -6.23 -1.79 6.21
CA LYS A 114 -7.35 -1.09 6.86
C LYS A 114 -7.02 0.39 7.06
N ASP A 115 -8.03 1.25 6.94
CA ASP A 115 -7.90 2.71 7.04
C ASP A 115 -7.13 3.28 8.26
N PRO A 116 -7.11 2.67 9.47
CA PRO A 116 -6.35 3.22 10.61
C PRO A 116 -4.82 3.23 10.45
N PHE A 117 -4.27 2.58 9.42
CA PHE A 117 -2.83 2.46 9.23
C PHE A 117 -2.18 3.81 8.96
N PHE A 118 -2.80 4.67 8.13
CA PHE A 118 -2.27 6.03 7.89
C PHE A 118 -2.14 6.86 9.17
N ASP A 119 -3.10 6.79 10.09
CA ASP A 119 -3.03 7.54 11.35
C ASP A 119 -1.83 7.07 12.20
N ARG A 120 -1.57 5.75 12.22
CA ARG A 120 -0.43 5.15 12.93
C ARG A 120 0.89 5.58 12.29
N ASP A 121 1.01 5.46 10.97
CA ASP A 121 2.29 5.67 10.28
C ASP A 121 2.65 7.17 10.27
N LEU A 122 1.68 8.05 10.03
CA LEU A 122 1.88 9.51 10.10
C LEU A 122 2.24 9.97 11.53
N GLU A 123 1.56 9.47 12.57
CA GLU A 123 1.91 9.83 13.96
C GLU A 123 3.27 9.25 14.36
N ASN A 124 3.65 8.09 13.84
CA ASN A 124 5.00 7.54 14.02
C ASN A 124 6.06 8.44 13.36
N PHE A 125 5.88 8.83 12.09
CA PHE A 125 6.82 9.74 11.40
C PHE A 125 6.97 11.08 12.11
N LYS A 126 5.86 11.67 12.58
CA LYS A 126 5.87 12.87 13.41
C LYS A 126 6.76 12.73 14.63
N ARG A 127 6.60 11.63 15.37
CA ARG A 127 7.37 11.36 16.59
C ARG A 127 8.84 11.15 16.28
N LEU A 128 9.15 10.31 15.29
CA LEU A 128 10.53 10.03 14.88
C LEU A 128 11.24 11.31 14.41
N HIS A 129 10.56 12.16 13.64
CA HIS A 129 11.11 13.44 13.21
C HIS A 129 11.33 14.40 14.40
N ALA A 130 10.39 14.46 15.35
CA ALA A 130 10.53 15.30 16.54
C ALA A 130 11.74 14.91 17.42
N GLU A 131 12.09 13.62 17.46
CA GLU A 131 13.28 13.11 18.16
C GLU A 131 14.55 13.15 17.29
N GLY A 132 14.47 13.68 16.05
CA GLY A 132 15.59 13.75 15.11
C GLY A 132 16.02 12.39 14.53
N ALA A 133 15.21 11.35 14.69
CA ALA A 133 15.50 9.99 14.21
C ALA A 133 15.29 9.84 12.69
N ILE A 134 14.43 10.66 12.09
CA ILE A 134 14.23 10.74 10.63
C ILE A 134 14.18 12.19 10.17
N SER A 135 14.59 12.45 8.93
CA SER A 135 14.51 13.76 8.27
C SER A 135 13.23 13.90 7.45
N VAL A 136 12.78 12.83 6.79
CA VAL A 136 11.58 12.82 5.93
C VAL A 136 10.85 11.49 6.09
N GLY A 137 9.52 11.55 6.17
CA GLY A 137 8.63 10.40 6.04
C GLY A 137 8.10 10.28 4.60
N VAL A 138 8.04 9.06 4.06
CA VAL A 138 7.52 8.78 2.72
C VAL A 138 6.37 7.80 2.81
N ILE A 139 5.27 8.07 2.10
CA ILE A 139 4.17 7.12 1.97
C ILE A 139 3.93 6.84 0.49
N VAL A 140 3.94 5.55 0.12
CA VAL A 140 3.52 5.07 -1.19
C VAL A 140 2.17 4.38 -1.03
N THR A 141 1.16 4.79 -1.78
CA THR A 141 -0.18 4.18 -1.73
C THR A 141 -0.86 4.18 -3.09
N ARG A 142 -2.03 3.55 -3.22
CA ARG A 142 -2.85 3.64 -4.44
C ARG A 142 -3.26 5.09 -4.68
N GLY A 143 -2.86 5.63 -5.83
CA GLY A 143 -3.18 6.99 -6.27
C GLY A 143 -4.66 7.15 -6.61
N SER A 144 -5.09 8.39 -6.81
CA SER A 144 -6.49 8.69 -7.14
C SER A 144 -6.92 8.01 -8.44
N SER A 145 -6.08 8.02 -9.49
CA SER A 145 -6.40 7.37 -10.77
C SER A 145 -6.54 5.85 -10.64
N LEU A 146 -5.60 5.18 -9.96
CA LEU A 146 -5.71 3.73 -9.72
C LEU A 146 -6.97 3.36 -8.92
N GLN A 147 -7.30 4.16 -7.90
CA GLN A 147 -8.49 3.94 -7.10
C GLN A 147 -9.78 4.15 -7.90
N ASP A 148 -9.87 5.23 -8.66
CA ASP A 148 -11.08 5.60 -9.42
C ASP A 148 -11.28 4.66 -10.65
N ASP A 149 -10.20 4.22 -11.29
CA ASP A 149 -10.24 3.33 -12.47
C ASP A 149 -10.37 1.84 -12.12
N MET A 150 -10.23 1.46 -10.84
CA MET A 150 -10.19 0.05 -10.41
C MET A 150 -11.36 -0.78 -10.96
N VAL A 151 -12.59 -0.22 -10.97
CA VAL A 151 -13.77 -0.91 -11.53
C VAL A 151 -13.64 -1.17 -13.02
N GLN A 152 -13.07 -0.21 -13.77
CA GLN A 152 -12.88 -0.34 -15.21
C GLN A 152 -11.79 -1.36 -15.54
N LEU A 153 -10.69 -1.36 -14.78
CA LEU A 153 -9.59 -2.32 -14.92
C LEU A 153 -10.09 -3.77 -14.69
N VAL A 154 -10.81 -4.00 -13.60
CA VAL A 154 -11.39 -5.32 -13.27
C VAL A 154 -12.47 -5.73 -14.28
N ARG A 155 -13.28 -4.77 -14.76
CA ARG A 155 -14.29 -5.04 -15.80
C ARG A 155 -13.63 -5.46 -17.10
N ARG A 156 -12.58 -4.74 -17.54
CA ARG A 156 -11.84 -5.07 -18.76
C ARG A 156 -11.32 -6.50 -18.69
N PHE A 157 -10.68 -6.88 -17.58
CA PHE A 157 -10.25 -8.26 -17.35
C PHE A 157 -11.40 -9.27 -17.51
N ALA A 158 -12.55 -9.03 -16.86
CA ALA A 158 -13.70 -9.92 -16.97
C ALA A 158 -14.25 -10.04 -18.40
N THR A 159 -14.34 -8.92 -19.11
CA THR A 159 -14.85 -8.89 -20.48
C THR A 159 -13.91 -9.59 -21.44
N GLU A 160 -12.60 -9.33 -21.36
CA GLU A 160 -11.59 -9.95 -22.22
C GLU A 160 -11.45 -11.46 -21.96
N ARG A 161 -11.67 -11.90 -20.72
CA ARG A 161 -11.70 -13.33 -20.34
C ARG A 161 -13.06 -14.00 -20.61
N GLY A 162 -14.06 -13.25 -21.09
CA GLY A 162 -15.39 -13.78 -21.40
C GLY A 162 -16.15 -14.33 -20.19
N LEU A 163 -16.02 -13.69 -19.02
CA LEU A 163 -16.67 -14.16 -17.80
C LEU A 163 -18.17 -13.82 -17.82
N GLU A 164 -19.01 -14.85 -17.78
CA GLU A 164 -20.47 -14.73 -17.85
C GLU A 164 -21.17 -15.20 -16.56
N SER A 165 -20.45 -15.91 -15.68
CA SER A 165 -21.01 -16.56 -14.51
C SER A 165 -20.03 -16.73 -13.36
N GLY A 166 -20.56 -17.13 -12.20
CA GLY A 166 -19.73 -17.50 -11.04
C GLY A 166 -18.96 -18.81 -11.24
N GLU A 167 -19.34 -19.64 -12.21
CA GLU A 167 -18.61 -20.86 -12.57
C GLU A 167 -17.29 -20.52 -13.28
N ASP A 168 -17.34 -19.51 -14.17
CA ASP A 168 -16.15 -19.02 -14.87
C ASP A 168 -15.11 -18.46 -13.89
N LEU A 169 -15.54 -17.82 -12.81
CA LEU A 169 -14.64 -17.40 -11.73
C LEU A 169 -13.95 -18.59 -11.05
N GLY A 170 -14.68 -19.69 -10.83
CA GLY A 170 -14.11 -20.92 -10.30
C GLY A 170 -13.03 -21.51 -11.19
N SER A 171 -13.18 -21.40 -12.53
CA SER A 171 -12.16 -21.83 -13.49
C SER A 171 -10.85 -21.01 -13.41
N LEU A 172 -10.92 -19.78 -12.87
CA LEU A 172 -9.77 -18.93 -12.58
C LEU A 172 -9.20 -19.15 -11.17
N GLY A 173 -9.70 -20.15 -10.43
CA GLY A 173 -9.31 -20.40 -9.04
C GLY A 173 -9.90 -19.40 -8.04
N LEU A 174 -10.88 -18.59 -8.44
CA LEU A 174 -11.55 -17.65 -7.55
C LEU A 174 -12.80 -18.27 -6.95
N THR A 175 -12.95 -18.17 -5.63
CA THR A 175 -14.14 -18.65 -4.92
C THR A 175 -14.90 -17.48 -4.27
N PRO A 176 -15.89 -16.87 -4.97
CA PRO A 176 -16.66 -15.78 -4.41
C PRO A 176 -17.45 -16.22 -3.17
N THR A 177 -17.43 -15.36 -2.14
CA THR A 177 -18.21 -15.59 -0.91
C THR A 177 -19.72 -15.58 -1.19
N PRO A 178 -20.56 -16.20 -0.35
CA PRO A 178 -22.01 -16.14 -0.50
C PRO A 178 -22.55 -14.71 -0.59
N ARG A 179 -21.96 -13.77 0.16
CA ARG A 179 -22.30 -12.34 0.11
C ARG A 179 -21.97 -11.72 -1.25
N GLN A 180 -20.80 -12.00 -1.81
CA GLN A 180 -20.42 -11.50 -3.14
C GLN A 180 -21.34 -12.07 -4.22
N LYS A 181 -21.64 -13.38 -4.18
CA LYS A 181 -22.60 -14.03 -5.10
C LYS A 181 -23.97 -13.37 -5.04
N ALA A 182 -24.47 -13.10 -3.83
CA ALA A 182 -25.75 -12.41 -3.64
C ALA A 182 -25.74 -10.95 -4.16
N ASP A 183 -24.65 -10.21 -3.96
CA ASP A 183 -24.48 -8.83 -4.45
C ASP A 183 -24.49 -8.78 -5.98
N VAL A 184 -23.74 -9.68 -6.64
CA VAL A 184 -23.71 -9.82 -8.11
C VAL A 184 -25.09 -10.18 -8.65
N ALA A 185 -25.74 -11.22 -8.10
CA ALA A 185 -27.06 -11.63 -8.53
C ALA A 185 -28.10 -10.51 -8.36
N ARG A 186 -28.01 -9.71 -7.28
CA ARG A 186 -28.88 -8.54 -7.08
C ARG A 186 -28.66 -7.48 -8.16
N ARG A 187 -27.42 -7.19 -8.53
CA ARG A 187 -27.09 -6.21 -9.58
C ARG A 187 -27.58 -6.63 -10.95
N MET A 188 -27.41 -7.91 -11.30
CA MET A 188 -27.92 -8.44 -12.58
C MET A 188 -29.45 -8.36 -12.66
N ARG A 189 -30.16 -8.63 -11.55
CA ARG A 189 -31.64 -8.50 -11.49
C ARG A 189 -32.15 -7.06 -11.62
N ALA A 190 -31.33 -6.06 -11.28
CA ALA A 190 -31.71 -4.65 -11.44
C ALA A 190 -31.78 -4.21 -12.91
N GLY A 191 -31.31 -5.05 -13.85
CA GLY A 191 -31.38 -4.83 -15.29
C GLY A 191 -30.21 -4.00 -15.83
N GLY A 192 -29.82 -4.27 -17.08
CA GLY A 192 -28.87 -3.45 -17.84
C GLY A 192 -27.37 -3.67 -17.56
N ALA A 193 -27.00 -4.62 -16.70
CA ALA A 193 -25.61 -4.95 -16.38
C ALA A 193 -25.28 -6.39 -16.79
N THR A 194 -24.13 -6.58 -17.45
CA THR A 194 -23.56 -7.91 -17.72
C THR A 194 -23.01 -8.53 -16.42
N PHE A 195 -22.64 -9.82 -16.45
CA PHE A 195 -21.93 -10.43 -15.33
C PHE A 195 -20.62 -9.68 -15.02
N ALA A 196 -19.84 -9.33 -16.04
CA ALA A 196 -18.61 -8.54 -15.90
C ALA A 196 -18.86 -7.19 -15.19
N ASP A 197 -19.93 -6.48 -15.54
CA ASP A 197 -20.32 -5.22 -14.88
C ASP A 197 -20.68 -5.42 -13.42
N ALA A 198 -21.50 -6.43 -13.14
CA ALA A 198 -21.99 -6.72 -11.79
C ALA A 198 -20.87 -7.23 -10.87
N TRP A 199 -20.02 -8.12 -11.39
CA TRP A 199 -18.90 -8.69 -10.68
C TRP A 199 -17.83 -7.64 -10.38
N SER A 200 -17.42 -6.82 -11.37
CA SER A 200 -16.36 -5.83 -11.13
C SER A 200 -16.75 -4.82 -10.05
N LEU A 201 -18.01 -4.37 -10.04
CA LEU A 201 -18.54 -3.48 -8.99
C LEU A 201 -18.59 -4.16 -7.61
N SER A 202 -18.99 -5.43 -7.56
CA SER A 202 -19.02 -6.20 -6.31
C SER A 202 -17.61 -6.42 -5.77
N PHE A 203 -16.70 -6.89 -6.63
CA PHE A 203 -15.31 -7.19 -6.34
C PHE A 203 -14.56 -5.96 -5.82
N VAL A 204 -14.61 -4.84 -6.54
CA VAL A 204 -13.88 -3.61 -6.15
C VAL A 204 -14.45 -3.00 -4.88
N LYS A 205 -15.78 -2.96 -4.73
CA LYS A 205 -16.40 -2.49 -3.48
C LYS A 205 -15.90 -3.28 -2.28
N ASP A 206 -15.68 -4.58 -2.47
CA ASP A 206 -15.30 -5.48 -1.40
C ASP A 206 -13.83 -5.46 -1.07
N LYS A 207 -12.97 -5.61 -2.09
CA LYS A 207 -11.52 -5.71 -1.92
C LYS A 207 -10.81 -4.35 -1.83
N TYR A 208 -11.29 -3.35 -2.56
CA TYR A 208 -10.59 -2.09 -2.81
C TYR A 208 -11.46 -0.87 -2.45
N GLY A 209 -12.49 -1.08 -1.63
CA GLY A 209 -13.47 -0.07 -1.27
C GLY A 209 -12.97 0.94 -0.23
N ALA A 210 -13.87 1.81 0.23
CA ALA A 210 -13.55 2.95 1.10
C ALA A 210 -12.97 2.59 2.49
N ALA A 211 -12.97 1.32 2.88
CA ALA A 211 -12.38 0.86 4.14
C ALA A 211 -10.87 0.56 4.06
N THR A 212 -10.29 0.70 2.86
CA THR A 212 -8.88 0.38 2.57
C THR A 212 -8.08 1.65 2.30
N THR A 213 -6.75 1.59 2.49
CA THR A 213 -5.82 2.70 2.26
C THR A 213 -5.75 3.09 0.78
N HIS A 214 -5.92 4.38 0.48
CA HIS A 214 -5.78 4.97 -0.86
C HIS A 214 -5.60 6.49 -0.74
N TRP A 215 -5.26 7.15 -1.84
CA TRP A 215 -4.89 8.57 -1.87
C TRP A 215 -5.86 9.49 -1.12
N ARG A 216 -7.15 9.44 -1.45
CA ARG A 216 -8.18 10.32 -0.83
C ARG A 216 -8.23 10.20 0.71
N LYS A 217 -7.89 9.03 1.25
CA LYS A 217 -7.83 8.77 2.71
C LYS A 217 -6.56 9.31 3.35
N LEU A 218 -5.44 9.24 2.63
CA LEU A 218 -4.18 9.83 3.06
C LEU A 218 -4.27 11.36 3.03
N GLU A 219 -4.77 11.91 1.92
CA GLU A 219 -4.94 13.33 1.68
C GLU A 219 -5.83 14.00 2.74
N ASP A 220 -6.97 13.40 3.10
CA ASP A 220 -7.84 13.93 4.18
C ASP A 220 -7.07 14.11 5.50
N ARG A 221 -6.22 13.13 5.85
CA ARG A 221 -5.45 13.15 7.10
C ARG A 221 -4.34 14.20 7.08
N VAL A 222 -3.59 14.26 5.98
CA VAL A 222 -2.51 15.24 5.83
C VAL A 222 -3.07 16.67 5.79
N HIS A 223 -4.18 16.91 5.09
CA HIS A 223 -4.87 18.21 5.11
C HIS A 223 -5.39 18.61 6.49
N ARG A 224 -5.79 17.62 7.31
CA ARG A 224 -6.16 17.84 8.72
C ARG A 224 -4.94 18.01 9.64
N GLY A 225 -3.73 17.92 9.11
CA GLY A 225 -2.47 18.13 9.83
C GLY A 225 -1.96 16.90 10.58
N VAL A 226 -2.48 15.71 10.30
CA VAL A 226 -1.93 14.46 10.84
C VAL A 226 -0.51 14.25 10.28
N GLY A 227 0.44 13.91 11.14
CA GLY A 227 1.86 13.79 10.76
C GLY A 227 2.68 15.09 10.87
N ASN A 228 2.04 16.26 10.99
CA ASN A 228 2.79 17.51 11.17
C ASN A 228 3.50 17.55 12.54
N PRO A 229 4.72 18.12 12.61
CA PRO A 229 5.41 18.91 11.58
C PRO A 229 6.43 18.10 10.74
N CYS A 230 6.32 16.77 10.65
CA CYS A 230 7.25 15.97 9.84
C CYS A 230 7.21 16.40 8.36
N PRO A 231 8.35 16.60 7.69
CA PRO A 231 8.44 16.69 6.25
C PRO A 231 7.97 15.38 5.60
N LEU A 232 7.01 15.46 4.69
CA LEU A 232 6.43 14.29 4.03
C LEU A 232 6.55 14.34 2.50
N LEU A 233 6.87 13.19 1.91
CA LEU A 233 6.70 12.91 0.49
C LEU A 233 5.62 11.85 0.32
N LEU A 234 4.55 12.18 -0.40
CA LEU A 234 3.44 11.28 -0.67
C LEU A 234 3.46 10.89 -2.14
N ILE A 235 3.32 9.59 -2.40
CA ILE A 235 3.40 9.01 -3.74
C ILE A 235 2.18 8.13 -3.99
N GLY A 236 1.34 8.54 -4.94
CA GLY A 236 0.17 7.81 -5.41
C GLY A 236 0.51 7.01 -6.67
N LEU A 237 0.37 5.70 -6.58
CA LEU A 237 0.52 4.75 -7.68
C LEU A 237 -0.62 4.93 -8.71
N PRO A 238 -0.33 5.17 -10.00
CA PRO A 238 -1.36 5.43 -10.99
C PRO A 238 -1.93 4.18 -11.63
N SER A 239 -3.08 4.30 -12.31
CA SER A 239 -3.67 3.20 -13.09
C SER A 239 -2.78 2.74 -14.26
N THR A 240 -1.88 3.59 -14.74
CA THR A 240 -0.95 3.30 -15.85
C THR A 240 0.10 2.23 -15.54
N ILE A 241 0.35 1.89 -14.26
CA ILE A 241 1.24 0.77 -13.91
C ILE A 241 0.57 -0.59 -14.06
N VAL A 242 -0.76 -0.62 -14.27
CA VAL A 242 -1.51 -1.86 -14.40
C VAL A 242 -1.35 -2.42 -15.81
N THR A 243 -0.78 -3.62 -15.90
CA THR A 243 -0.54 -4.31 -17.18
C THR A 243 -1.59 -5.39 -17.43
N PHE A 244 -1.79 -5.71 -18.69
CA PHE A 244 -2.70 -6.76 -19.17
C PHE A 244 -1.89 -7.76 -20.01
N ASP A 245 -2.47 -8.92 -20.29
CA ASP A 245 -1.92 -9.94 -21.19
C ASP A 245 -0.66 -10.68 -20.69
N GLU A 246 -0.39 -10.69 -19.38
CA GLU A 246 0.71 -11.47 -18.80
C GLU A 246 0.35 -12.94 -18.53
N HIS A 247 -0.94 -13.29 -18.66
CA HIS A 247 -1.45 -14.66 -18.56
C HIS A 247 -1.04 -15.41 -17.28
N LEU A 248 -0.93 -14.69 -16.17
CA LEU A 248 -0.61 -15.29 -14.87
C LEU A 248 -1.77 -16.15 -14.34
N ASP A 249 -1.42 -17.16 -13.56
CA ASP A 249 -2.40 -18.01 -12.87
C ASP A 249 -2.97 -17.27 -11.65
N VAL A 250 -4.23 -16.85 -11.76
CA VAL A 250 -4.96 -16.13 -10.71
C VAL A 250 -5.19 -17.00 -9.47
N GLY A 251 -5.45 -18.31 -9.66
CA GLY A 251 -5.67 -19.24 -8.56
C GLY A 251 -4.40 -19.44 -7.75
N ALA A 252 -3.27 -19.64 -8.42
CA ALA A 252 -1.97 -19.76 -7.77
C ALA A 252 -1.55 -18.47 -7.03
N ILE A 253 -1.99 -17.29 -7.50
CA ILE A 253 -1.78 -16.03 -6.76
C ILE A 253 -2.63 -16.01 -5.49
N ALA A 254 -3.90 -16.39 -5.57
CA ALA A 254 -4.81 -16.40 -4.43
C ALA A 254 -4.41 -17.42 -3.35
N GLU A 255 -4.03 -18.64 -3.74
CA GLU A 255 -3.59 -19.69 -2.81
C GLU A 255 -2.32 -19.32 -2.05
N GLY A 256 -1.33 -18.73 -2.76
CA GLY A 256 -0.06 -18.34 -2.15
C GLY A 256 -0.17 -17.23 -1.10
N GLU A 257 -1.30 -16.55 -1.02
CA GLU A 257 -1.58 -15.55 0.02
C GLU A 257 -2.30 -16.13 1.23
N GLU A 258 -3.25 -17.06 1.04
CA GLU A 258 -3.90 -17.74 2.16
C GLU A 258 -2.85 -18.42 3.05
N GLU A 259 -1.81 -19.03 2.45
CA GLU A 259 -0.68 -19.60 3.19
C GLU A 259 0.13 -18.54 3.97
N GLN A 260 0.30 -17.33 3.44
CA GLN A 260 1.02 -16.25 4.11
C GLN A 260 0.22 -15.64 5.27
N GLU A 261 -1.11 -15.47 5.12
CA GLU A 261 -1.98 -15.01 6.20
C GLU A 261 -2.02 -16.00 7.38
N ILE A 262 -2.06 -17.31 7.10
CA ILE A 262 -2.04 -18.37 8.14
C ILE A 262 -0.72 -18.34 8.92
N LEU A 263 0.41 -18.09 8.24
CA LEU A 263 1.73 -18.02 8.88
C LEU A 263 1.95 -16.71 9.69
N ALA A 264 1.14 -15.68 9.46
CA ALA A 264 1.21 -14.39 10.14
C ALA A 264 0.38 -14.31 11.43
N GLU A 265 -0.24 -15.41 11.89
CA GLU A 265 -0.94 -15.43 13.18
C GLU A 265 0.00 -15.07 14.35
N PRO A 266 -0.46 -14.26 15.32
CA PRO A 266 0.41 -13.74 16.36
C PRO A 266 0.96 -14.88 17.22
N THR A 267 2.29 -14.94 17.33
CA THR A 267 2.96 -15.77 18.33
C THR A 267 2.37 -15.40 19.70
N PRO A 268 1.87 -16.38 20.49
CA PRO A 268 1.24 -16.07 21.77
C PRO A 268 2.22 -15.29 22.64
N LEU A 269 1.76 -14.17 23.20
CA LEU A 269 2.53 -13.39 24.15
C LEU A 269 3.01 -14.31 25.28
N PRO A 270 4.30 -14.28 25.66
CA PRO A 270 4.75 -15.05 26.81
C PRO A 270 3.94 -14.63 28.04
N PRO A 271 3.59 -15.58 28.92
CA PRO A 271 2.75 -15.29 30.07
C PRO A 271 3.39 -14.20 30.93
N VAL A 272 2.59 -13.19 31.27
CA VAL A 272 2.98 -12.14 32.20
C VAL A 272 3.29 -12.78 33.54
N THR A 273 4.57 -12.90 33.87
CA THR A 273 5.00 -13.24 35.23
C THR A 273 4.67 -12.05 36.13
N GLN A 274 3.61 -12.17 36.92
CA GLN A 274 3.33 -11.24 38.01
C GLN A 274 4.35 -11.43 39.14
N PRO A 275 4.71 -10.35 39.85
CA PRO A 275 5.73 -10.36 40.91
C PRO A 275 5.35 -11.19 42.14
#